data_AF-A0AAF0R0U7-F1
#
_entry.id   AF-A0AAF0R0U7-F1
#
_cell.length_a   1.000
_cell.length_b   1.000
_cell.length_c   1.000
_cell.angle_alpha   90.00
_cell.angle_beta   90.00
_cell.angle_gamma   90.00
#
_symmetry.space_group_name_H-M   'P 1'
#
loop_
_entity.id
_entity.type
_entity.pdbx_description
1 polymer ?
#
loop_
_entity_poly.entity_id
_entity_poly.type
_entity_poly.pdbx_seq_one_letter_code
_entity_poly.pdbx_strand_id
1 'polypeptide(L)'
;MFEYILRYWTLDAAKSLENRCSVPVDIWDVIEENIPKKYEGGSVCLRKLYNDDFYLLCIELFNSHGLSVGDEIGIYWDPISSSLMFKLLTKICA
;
A
#
# COMPACT_ATOMS: atom_id res chain seq x y z
N MET A 1 5.95 5.13 -11.59
CA MET A 1 4.98 5.41 -10.51
C MET A 1 5.62 5.32 -9.13
N PHE A 2 6.30 4.22 -8.78
CA PHE A 2 6.98 4.08 -7.48
C PHE A 2 8.20 5.00 -7.27
N GLU A 3 8.89 5.45 -8.32
CA GLU A 3 9.96 6.46 -8.19
C GLU A 3 9.50 7.73 -7.45
N TYR A 4 8.21 8.11 -7.60
CA TYR A 4 7.64 9.26 -6.89
C TYR A 4 7.39 9.02 -5.40
N ILE A 5 7.34 7.76 -4.98
CA ILE A 5 7.15 7.34 -3.58
C ILE A 5 8.51 7.22 -2.90
N LEU A 6 9.48 6.57 -3.57
CA LEU A 6 10.80 6.27 -3.02
C LEU A 6 11.62 7.53 -2.68
N ARG A 7 11.37 8.67 -3.33
CA ARG A 7 12.03 9.94 -2.97
C ARG A 7 11.75 10.43 -1.55
N TYR A 8 10.68 9.95 -0.92
CA TYR A 8 10.31 10.29 0.46
C TYR A 8 10.83 9.26 1.47
N TRP A 9 11.48 8.18 1.01
CA TRP A 9 11.97 7.12 1.87
C TRP A 9 13.37 7.42 2.38
N THR A 10 13.70 6.86 3.53
CA THR A 10 15.08 6.86 4.01
C THR A 10 15.95 6.04 3.07
N LEU A 11 17.24 6.40 2.96
CA LEU A 11 18.19 5.66 2.14
C LEU A 11 18.27 4.17 2.53
N ASP A 12 18.12 3.86 3.81
CA ASP A 12 18.16 2.50 4.31
C ASP A 12 16.94 1.67 3.87
N ALA A 13 15.74 2.25 3.96
CA ALA A 13 14.52 1.62 3.46
C ALA A 13 14.60 1.40 1.94
N ALA A 14 15.09 2.40 1.18
CA ALA A 14 15.27 2.29 -0.26
C ALA A 14 16.29 1.18 -0.63
N LYS A 15 17.43 1.11 0.07
CA LYS A 15 18.42 0.04 -0.13
C LYS A 15 17.85 -1.33 0.20
N SER A 16 17.10 -1.45 1.29
CA SER A 16 16.44 -2.70 1.68
C SER A 16 15.45 -3.16 0.60
N LEU A 17 14.66 -2.24 0.05
CA LEU A 17 13.74 -2.53 -1.05
C LEU A 17 14.47 -2.97 -2.31
N GLU A 18 15.55 -2.27 -2.70
CA GLU A 18 16.40 -2.64 -3.85
C GLU A 18 17.07 -4.01 -3.67
N ASN A 19 17.46 -4.34 -2.44
CA ASN A 19 17.95 -5.67 -2.06
C ASN A 19 16.84 -6.73 -1.99
N ARG A 20 15.61 -6.38 -2.41
CA ARG A 20 14.42 -7.26 -2.45
C ARG A 20 13.98 -7.75 -1.07
N CYS A 21 14.38 -7.04 -0.01
CA CYS A 21 13.82 -7.24 1.32
C CYS A 21 12.40 -6.69 1.36
N SER A 22 11.54 -7.29 2.19
CA SER A 22 10.24 -6.72 2.50
C SER A 22 10.44 -5.50 3.40
N VAL A 23 9.95 -4.35 2.97
CA VAL A 23 10.00 -3.12 3.76
C VAL A 23 8.60 -2.87 4.32
N PRO A 24 8.44 -2.77 5.65
CA PRO A 24 7.16 -2.42 6.24
C PRO A 24 6.76 -1.01 5.82
N VAL A 25 5.50 -0.83 5.45
CA VAL A 25 4.94 0.47 5.07
C VAL A 25 3.59 0.65 5.74
N ASP A 26 3.22 1.91 5.92
CA ASP A 26 1.91 2.27 6.46
C ASP A 26 0.93 2.49 5.31
N ILE A 27 -0.31 2.00 5.48
CA ILE A 27 -1.43 2.31 4.58
C ILE A 27 -2.64 2.77 5.38
N TRP A 28 -3.25 3.86 4.93
CA TRP A 28 -4.50 4.37 5.46
C TRP A 28 -5.63 3.96 4.55
N ASP A 29 -6.63 3.32 5.13
CA ASP A 29 -7.92 3.11 4.52
C ASP A 29 -8.78 4.37 4.72
N VAL A 30 -9.08 5.06 3.61
CA VAL A 30 -9.82 6.32 3.58
C VAL A 30 -11.20 6.18 2.93
N ILE A 31 -11.76 4.97 2.92
CA ILE A 31 -13.08 4.70 2.32
C ILE A 31 -14.21 5.34 3.13
N GLU A 32 -14.20 5.16 4.45
CA GLU A 32 -15.20 5.78 5.33
C GLU A 32 -14.69 7.15 5.77
N GLU A 33 -15.34 8.21 5.25
CA GLU A 33 -14.92 9.61 5.44
C GLU A 33 -14.81 10.06 6.91
N ASN A 34 -15.41 9.30 7.84
CA ASN A 34 -15.49 9.69 9.25
C ASN A 34 -14.40 9.09 10.15
N ILE A 35 -13.83 7.91 9.83
CA ILE A 35 -12.78 7.29 10.67
C ILE A 35 -11.80 6.51 9.77
N PRO A 36 -10.73 7.14 9.28
CA PRO A 36 -9.71 6.44 8.51
C PRO A 36 -8.99 5.41 9.39
N LYS A 37 -8.83 4.18 8.89
CA LYS A 37 -8.14 3.10 9.59
C LYS A 37 -6.71 2.96 9.09
N LYS A 38 -5.73 2.98 10.00
CA LYS A 38 -4.33 2.72 9.66
C LYS A 38 -4.00 1.23 9.80
N TYR A 39 -3.28 0.70 8.82
CA TYR A 39 -2.65 -0.62 8.86
C TYR A 39 -1.13 -0.43 8.84
N GLU A 40 -0.45 -0.93 9.87
CA GLU A 40 0.99 -0.73 10.12
C GLU A 40 1.64 -1.98 10.74
N GLY A 41 2.93 -1.90 11.07
CA GLY A 41 3.61 -2.93 11.88
C GLY A 41 3.90 -4.25 11.15
N GLY A 42 4.09 -4.22 9.83
CA GLY A 42 4.43 -5.40 9.03
C GLY A 42 3.22 -6.21 8.53
N SER A 43 2.00 -5.85 8.96
CA SER A 43 0.76 -6.28 8.29
C SER A 43 0.71 -5.81 6.83
N VAL A 44 1.47 -4.75 6.53
CA VAL A 44 1.61 -4.17 5.20
C VAL A 44 3.09 -4.02 4.85
N CYS A 45 3.47 -4.55 3.70
CA CYS A 45 4.87 -4.57 3.25
C CYS A 45 4.97 -4.29 1.74
N LEU A 46 5.95 -3.47 1.34
CA LEU A 46 6.34 -3.29 -0.05
C LEU A 46 7.60 -4.12 -0.33
N ARG A 47 7.64 -4.79 -1.49
CA ARG A 47 8.79 -5.57 -1.93
C ARG A 47 9.02 -5.40 -3.43
N LYS A 48 10.28 -5.24 -3.85
CA LYS A 48 10.68 -5.29 -5.26
C LYS A 48 10.85 -6.73 -5.73
N LEU A 49 10.33 -7.05 -6.91
CA LEU A 49 10.43 -8.34 -7.58
C LEU A 49 11.60 -8.37 -8.56
N TYR A 50 11.88 -9.53 -9.16
CA TYR A 50 13.03 -9.72 -10.06
C TYR A 50 12.93 -8.97 -11.40
N ASN A 51 11.72 -8.65 -11.82
CA ASN A 51 11.40 -8.01 -13.08
C ASN A 51 11.09 -6.51 -12.92
N ASP A 52 11.66 -5.88 -11.87
CA ASP A 52 11.40 -4.49 -11.48
C ASP A 52 9.92 -4.17 -11.14
N ASP A 53 9.06 -5.18 -11.06
CA ASP A 53 7.72 -5.04 -10.51
C ASP A 53 7.77 -4.90 -8.98
N PHE A 54 6.68 -4.40 -8.43
CA PHE A 54 6.51 -4.23 -7.00
C PHE A 54 5.33 -5.05 -6.50
N TYR A 55 5.51 -5.65 -5.33
CA TYR A 55 4.51 -6.37 -4.58
C TYR A 55 4.15 -5.58 -3.33
N LEU A 56 2.87 -5.28 -3.14
CA LEU A 56 2.31 -4.71 -1.91
C LEU A 56 1.48 -5.78 -1.19
N LEU A 57 1.96 -6.22 -0.03
CA LEU A 57 1.22 -7.10 0.87
C LEU A 57 0.28 -6.24 1.72
N CYS A 58 -1.02 -6.51 1.72
CA CYS A 58 -2.00 -5.84 2.59
C CYS A 58 -3.27 -6.67 2.85
N ILE A 59 -3.08 -7.95 3.21
CA ILE A 59 -4.16 -8.95 3.31
C ILE A 59 -5.28 -8.53 4.29
N GLU A 60 -4.93 -7.95 5.44
CA GLU A 60 -5.93 -7.55 6.43
C GLU A 60 -6.92 -6.50 5.87
N LEU A 61 -6.41 -5.55 5.09
CA LEU A 61 -7.20 -4.52 4.42
C LEU A 61 -8.11 -5.11 3.34
N PHE A 62 -7.60 -6.07 2.56
CA PHE A 62 -8.42 -6.79 1.57
C PHE A 62 -9.57 -7.56 2.23
N ASN A 63 -9.29 -8.24 3.34
CA ASN A 63 -10.28 -9.01 4.08
C ASN A 63 -11.33 -8.14 4.75
N SER A 64 -10.95 -6.98 5.32
CA SER A 64 -11.90 -6.09 6.00
C SER A 64 -12.95 -5.52 5.05
N HIS A 65 -12.58 -5.27 3.79
CA HIS A 65 -13.50 -4.78 2.76
C HIS A 65 -14.17 -5.87 1.94
N GLY A 66 -13.83 -7.14 2.18
CA GLY A 66 -14.31 -8.27 1.39
C GLY A 66 -14.05 -8.04 -0.10
N LEU A 67 -12.83 -7.63 -0.44
CA LEU A 67 -12.44 -7.37 -1.83
C LEU A 67 -12.37 -8.67 -2.62
N SER A 68 -12.78 -8.58 -3.87
CA SER A 68 -12.91 -9.69 -4.80
C SER A 68 -12.31 -9.35 -6.15
N VAL A 69 -12.13 -10.38 -6.98
CA VAL A 69 -11.60 -10.19 -8.34
C VAL A 69 -12.58 -9.34 -9.15
N GLY A 70 -12.09 -8.21 -9.65
CA GLY A 70 -12.87 -7.25 -10.43
C GLY A 70 -13.20 -5.96 -9.70
N ASP A 71 -13.05 -5.91 -8.36
CA ASP A 71 -13.14 -4.66 -7.62
C ASP A 71 -12.04 -3.68 -8.05
N GLU A 72 -12.39 -2.41 -8.17
CA GLU A 72 -11.47 -1.34 -8.55
C GLU A 72 -11.01 -0.57 -7.31
N ILE A 73 -9.69 -0.47 -7.13
CA ILE A 73 -9.07 0.21 -6.00
C ILE A 73 -8.11 1.30 -6.48
N GLY A 74 -8.05 2.39 -5.72
CA GLY A 74 -7.07 3.45 -5.86
C GLY A 74 -6.02 3.37 -4.76
N ILE A 75 -4.75 3.49 -5.15
CA ILE A 75 -3.62 3.61 -4.23
C ILE A 75 -2.81 4.84 -4.64
N TYR A 76 -2.56 5.74 -3.68
CA TYR A 76 -1.66 6.88 -3.89
C TYR A 76 -0.77 7.09 -2.66
N TRP A 77 0.30 7.87 -2.83
CA TRP A 77 1.18 8.26 -1.74
C TRP A 77 0.80 9.65 -1.24
N ASP A 78 0.57 9.79 0.07
CA ASP A 78 0.46 11.09 0.72
C ASP A 78 1.81 11.49 1.32
N PRO A 79 2.46 12.56 0.80
CA PRO A 79 3.71 13.04 1.37
C PRO A 79 3.55 13.67 2.75
N ILE A 80 2.35 14.10 3.16
CA ILE A 80 2.13 14.73 4.46
C ILE A 80 2.16 13.67 5.57
N SER A 81 1.39 12.59 5.41
CA SER A 81 1.42 11.47 6.37
C SER A 81 2.60 10.52 6.17
N SER A 82 3.33 10.65 5.05
CA SER A 82 4.35 9.70 4.61
C SER A 82 3.82 8.25 4.58
N SER A 83 2.64 8.07 3.99
CA SER A 83 1.96 6.77 3.94
C SER A 83 1.26 6.53 2.61
N LEU A 84 0.97 5.27 2.31
CA LEU A 84 0.06 4.91 1.24
C LEU A 84 -1.38 5.21 1.67
N MET A 85 -2.21 5.57 0.71
CA MET A 85 -3.63 5.85 0.90
C MET A 85 -4.42 4.89 0.02
N PHE A 86 -5.38 4.21 0.61
CA PHE A 86 -6.23 3.21 -0.03
C PHE A 86 -7.66 3.73 -0.13
N LYS A 87 -8.24 3.59 -1.34
CA LYS A 87 -9.64 3.91 -1.59
C LYS A 87 -10.27 2.84 -2.47
N LEU A 88 -11.40 2.28 -2.05
CA LEU A 88 -12.27 1.48 -2.91
C LEU A 88 -13.03 2.42 -3.85
N LEU A 89 -12.89 2.19 -5.15
CA LEU A 89 -13.48 3.03 -6.19
C LEU A 89 -14.78 2.42 -6.70
N THR A 90 -14.78 1.12 -6.95
CA THR A 90 -15.97 0.38 -7.40
C THR A 90 -15.91 -1.03 -6.83
N LYS A 91 -17.05 -1.48 -6.31
CA LYS A 91 -17.24 -2.87 -5.88
C LYS A 91 -18.16 -3.57 -6.86
N ILE A 92 -17.71 -4.68 -7.42
CA ILE A 92 -18.57 -5.52 -8.27
C ILE A 92 -19.41 -6.38 -7.34
N CYS A 93 -20.69 -6.04 -7.22
CA CYS A 93 -21.66 -6.94 -6.60
C CYS A 93 -21.95 -8.08 -7.57
N ALA A 94 -21.63 -9.32 -7.16
CA ALA A 94 -22.12 -10.53 -7.81
C ALA A 94 -23.60 -10.78 -7.44
#